data_AF-G9K754-F1
#
_entry.id   AF-G9K754-F1
#
_cell.length_a   1.000
_cell.length_b   1.000
_cell.length_c   1.000
_cell.angle_alpha   90.00
_cell.angle_beta   90.00
_cell.angle_gamma   90.00
#
_symmetry.space_group_name_H-M   'P 1'
#
loop_
_entity.id
_entity.type
_entity.pdbx_description
1 polymer ?
#
loop_
_entity_poly.entity_id
_entity_poly.type
_entity_poly.pdbx_seq_one_letter_code
_entity_poly.pdbx_strand_id
1 'polypeptide(L)'
;RLRRKWLNALTKRQEYLDQQLQKLVSKHDKTEDDADREAQLLEMRLTLTEERNAVMVPSAGSGIPGAPAEWTPVPGMETHIPVIFLDLNADDFSSQDNLDDPEAGGWDATLTGEEEDEFFELQIVKQHDGEVRAEASWDSAVHSCPQLSKGTPADERVYLIVRVTVQLSHPA
;
A
#
# COMPACT_ATOMS: atom_id res chain seq x y z
N ARG A 1 6.41 -14.41 8.40
CA ARG A 1 6.51 -14.61 9.87
C ARG A 1 5.62 -13.65 10.67
N LEU A 2 5.53 -12.37 10.27
CA LEU A 2 4.73 -11.33 10.93
C LEU A 2 3.20 -11.57 10.86
N ARG A 3 2.65 -11.80 9.66
CA ARG A 3 1.22 -12.11 9.45
C ARG A 3 0.72 -13.24 10.36
N ARG A 4 1.49 -14.32 10.51
CA ARG A 4 1.17 -15.44 11.40
C ARG A 4 1.17 -15.03 12.88
N LYS A 5 2.16 -14.24 13.33
CA LYS A 5 2.20 -13.75 14.73
C LYS A 5 1.01 -12.84 15.02
N TRP A 6 0.70 -11.92 14.11
CA TRP A 6 -0.46 -11.03 14.20
C TRP A 6 -1.77 -11.80 14.22
N LEU A 7 -1.95 -12.76 13.30
CA LEU A 7 -3.15 -13.60 13.26
C LEU A 7 -3.32 -14.39 14.57
N ASN A 8 -2.23 -14.92 15.13
CA ASN A 8 -2.28 -15.59 16.44
C ASN A 8 -2.67 -14.64 17.58
N ALA A 9 -2.24 -13.38 17.54
CA ALA A 9 -2.62 -12.38 18.54
C ALA A 9 -4.11 -12.03 18.44
N LEU A 10 -4.64 -11.85 17.22
CA LEU A 10 -6.07 -11.64 16.99
C LEU A 10 -6.90 -12.84 17.47
N THR A 11 -6.49 -14.07 17.15
CA THR A 11 -7.19 -15.28 17.61
C THR A 11 -7.29 -15.32 19.13
N LYS A 12 -6.20 -15.01 19.85
CA LYS A 12 -6.23 -14.96 21.33
C LYS A 12 -7.18 -13.89 21.87
N ARG A 13 -7.22 -12.72 21.22
CA ARG A 13 -8.13 -11.63 21.60
C ARG A 13 -9.59 -12.02 21.35
N GLN A 14 -9.86 -12.72 20.25
CA GLN A 14 -11.18 -13.27 19.93
C GLN A 14 -11.62 -14.30 20.97
N GLU A 15 -10.78 -15.28 21.29
CA GLU A 15 -11.04 -16.30 22.31
C GLU A 15 -11.33 -15.67 23.68
N TYR A 16 -10.60 -14.61 24.04
CA TYR A 16 -10.85 -13.87 25.28
C TYR A 16 -12.23 -13.20 25.29
N LEU A 17 -12.59 -12.49 24.22
CA LEU A 17 -13.89 -11.83 24.10
C LEU A 17 -15.04 -12.85 24.17
N ASP A 18 -14.91 -13.98 23.46
CA ASP A 18 -15.90 -15.05 23.47
C ASP A 18 -16.07 -15.65 24.87
N GLN A 19 -14.97 -15.85 25.61
CA GLN A 19 -15.04 -16.30 27.01
C GLN A 19 -15.73 -15.29 27.94
N GLN A 20 -15.50 -13.98 27.75
CA GLN A 20 -16.15 -12.94 28.57
C GLN A 20 -17.65 -12.86 28.26
N LEU A 21 -18.03 -12.91 26.99
CA LEU A 21 -19.43 -12.95 26.56
C LEU A 21 -20.13 -14.20 27.09
N GLN A 22 -19.51 -15.38 26.98
CA GLN A 22 -20.08 -16.62 27.49
C GLN A 22 -20.33 -16.57 29.01
N LYS A 23 -19.44 -15.92 29.79
CA LYS A 23 -19.64 -15.70 31.22
C LYS A 23 -20.86 -14.83 31.52
N LEU A 24 -21.07 -13.76 30.74
CA LEU A 24 -22.24 -12.88 30.89
C LEU A 24 -23.54 -13.59 30.49
N VAL A 25 -23.53 -14.33 29.38
CA VAL A 25 -24.68 -15.12 28.91
C VAL A 25 -25.08 -16.20 29.93
N SER A 26 -24.11 -16.79 30.63
CA SER A 26 -24.36 -17.83 31.63
C SER A 26 -24.83 -17.30 32.98
N LYS A 27 -24.90 -15.97 33.17
CA LYS A 27 -25.33 -15.34 34.43
C LYS A 27 -26.86 -15.34 34.52
N HIS A 28 -27.41 -15.78 35.66
CA HIS A 28 -28.86 -15.90 35.84
C HIS A 28 -29.53 -14.54 36.10
N ASP A 29 -28.90 -13.69 36.92
CA ASP A 29 -29.36 -12.36 37.28
C ASP A 29 -28.47 -11.30 36.60
N LYS A 30 -28.91 -10.79 35.45
CA LYS A 30 -28.21 -9.73 34.71
C LYS A 30 -28.61 -8.35 35.24
N THR A 31 -27.63 -7.51 35.57
CA THR A 31 -27.81 -6.11 35.91
C THR A 31 -27.73 -5.23 34.66
N GLU A 32 -28.09 -3.95 34.78
CA GLU A 32 -27.89 -2.95 33.73
C GLU A 32 -26.40 -2.81 33.36
N ASP A 33 -25.51 -2.80 34.37
CA ASP A 33 -24.05 -2.82 34.15
C ASP A 33 -23.57 -4.05 33.34
N ASP A 34 -24.19 -5.22 33.55
CA ASP A 34 -23.86 -6.41 32.76
C ASP A 34 -24.29 -6.24 31.29
N ALA A 35 -25.43 -5.58 31.05
CA ALA A 35 -25.93 -5.30 29.71
C ALA A 35 -25.03 -4.29 28.97
N ASP A 36 -24.60 -3.22 29.65
CA ASP A 36 -23.65 -2.24 29.11
C ASP A 36 -22.31 -2.89 28.78
N ARG A 37 -21.82 -3.75 29.68
CA ARG A 37 -20.58 -4.51 29.45
C ARG A 37 -20.73 -5.50 28.29
N GLU A 38 -21.87 -6.18 28.17
CA GLU A 38 -22.17 -7.08 27.05
C GLU A 38 -22.15 -6.32 25.72
N ALA A 39 -22.77 -5.14 25.66
CA ALA A 39 -22.73 -4.25 24.50
C ALA A 39 -21.30 -3.84 24.11
N GLN A 40 -20.48 -3.41 25.08
CA GLN A 40 -19.07 -3.06 24.83
C GLN A 40 -18.24 -4.25 24.32
N LEU A 41 -18.47 -5.46 24.85
CA LEU A 41 -17.78 -6.67 24.40
C LEU A 41 -18.18 -7.06 22.97
N LEU A 42 -19.46 -6.89 22.61
CA LEU A 42 -19.95 -7.11 21.25
C LEU A 42 -19.35 -6.09 20.27
N GLU A 43 -19.29 -4.82 20.65
CA GLU A 43 -18.64 -3.75 19.88
C GLU A 43 -17.16 -4.09 19.61
N MET A 44 -16.41 -4.44 20.67
CA MET A 44 -15.00 -4.85 20.52
C MET A 44 -14.83 -6.08 19.62
N ARG A 45 -15.78 -7.03 19.67
CA ARG A 45 -15.77 -8.21 18.80
C ARG A 45 -16.03 -7.84 17.33
N LEU A 46 -16.90 -6.87 17.07
CA LEU A 46 -17.12 -6.32 15.73
C LEU A 46 -15.85 -5.67 15.21
N THR A 47 -15.25 -4.74 15.97
CA THR A 47 -13.98 -4.08 15.60
C THR A 47 -12.88 -5.09 15.31
N LEU A 48 -12.74 -6.13 16.15
CA LEU A 48 -11.73 -7.19 15.93
C LEU A 48 -11.96 -7.95 14.63
N THR A 49 -13.21 -8.15 14.24
CA THR A 49 -13.59 -8.81 12.98
C THR A 49 -13.27 -7.92 11.79
N GLU A 50 -13.51 -6.62 11.91
CA GLU A 50 -13.16 -5.62 10.90
C GLU A 50 -11.63 -5.51 10.73
N GLU A 51 -10.86 -5.42 11.82
CA GLU A 51 -9.39 -5.45 11.80
C GLU A 51 -8.86 -6.71 11.10
N ARG A 52 -9.48 -7.86 11.38
CA ARG A 52 -9.12 -9.13 10.74
C ARG A 52 -9.38 -9.08 9.23
N ASN A 53 -10.58 -8.64 8.84
CA ASN A 53 -11.01 -8.61 7.46
C ASN A 53 -10.22 -7.59 6.64
N ALA A 54 -9.96 -6.41 7.21
CA ALA A 54 -9.10 -5.37 6.66
C ALA A 54 -7.78 -5.95 6.11
N VAL A 55 -7.10 -6.81 6.87
CA VAL A 55 -5.81 -7.38 6.46
C VAL A 55 -5.95 -8.67 5.63
N MET A 56 -6.99 -9.46 5.87
CA MET A 56 -7.15 -10.77 5.22
C MET A 56 -7.84 -10.67 3.86
N VAL A 57 -8.77 -9.74 3.73
CA VAL A 57 -9.60 -9.45 2.54
C VAL A 57 -9.81 -7.94 2.48
N PRO A 58 -8.74 -7.17 2.21
CA PRO A 58 -8.85 -5.72 2.09
C PRO A 58 -9.91 -5.36 1.05
N SER A 59 -10.81 -4.45 1.43
CA SER A 59 -11.85 -3.98 0.51
C SER A 59 -11.23 -3.09 -0.57
N ALA A 60 -11.82 -3.10 -1.78
CA ALA A 60 -11.39 -2.19 -2.84
C ALA A 60 -11.44 -0.74 -2.33
N GLY A 61 -10.35 0.01 -2.53
CA GLY A 61 -10.25 1.40 -2.09
C GLY A 61 -10.01 1.64 -0.60
N SER A 62 -9.81 0.58 0.18
CA SER A 62 -9.55 0.71 1.62
C SER A 62 -8.21 1.35 1.97
N GLY A 63 -7.30 1.52 1.00
CA GLY A 63 -5.92 1.96 1.24
C GLY A 63 -5.04 0.93 1.95
N ILE A 64 -5.55 -0.28 2.19
CA ILE A 64 -4.83 -1.36 2.85
C ILE A 64 -3.95 -2.10 1.83
N PRO A 65 -2.69 -2.45 2.17
CA PRO A 65 -1.84 -3.21 1.27
C PRO A 65 -2.46 -4.51 0.79
N GLY A 66 -2.53 -4.67 -0.54
CA GLY A 66 -3.17 -5.81 -1.19
C GLY A 66 -4.68 -5.67 -1.39
N ALA A 67 -5.27 -4.48 -1.21
CA ALA A 67 -6.63 -4.17 -1.64
C ALA A 67 -6.78 -4.34 -3.15
N PRO A 68 -7.91 -4.90 -3.65
CA PRO A 68 -8.23 -4.84 -5.07
C PRO A 68 -8.27 -3.39 -5.55
N ALA A 69 -7.93 -3.17 -6.82
CA ALA A 69 -8.10 -1.86 -7.44
C ALA A 69 -9.56 -1.41 -7.36
N GLU A 70 -9.79 -0.10 -7.16
CA GLU A 70 -11.14 0.48 -7.18
C GLU A 70 -11.76 0.45 -8.58
N TRP A 71 -10.92 0.38 -9.60
CA TRP A 71 -11.32 0.29 -11.01
C TRP A 71 -11.14 -1.14 -11.53
N THR A 72 -11.70 -1.44 -12.70
CA THR A 72 -11.44 -2.70 -13.42
C THR A 72 -10.12 -2.56 -14.19
N PRO A 73 -9.03 -3.23 -13.78
CA PRO A 73 -7.73 -3.06 -14.42
C PRO A 73 -7.75 -3.68 -15.81
N VAL A 74 -7.04 -3.05 -16.75
CA VAL A 74 -6.90 -3.60 -18.10
C VAL A 74 -6.05 -4.88 -18.09
N PRO A 75 -6.23 -5.81 -19.05
CA PRO A 75 -5.43 -7.02 -19.11
C PRO A 75 -3.93 -6.73 -19.14
N GLY A 76 -3.17 -7.36 -18.24
CA GLY A 76 -1.72 -7.17 -18.10
C GLY A 76 -1.30 -6.18 -17.00
N MET A 77 -2.25 -5.49 -16.36
CA MET A 77 -1.99 -4.64 -15.19
C MET A 77 -2.25 -5.38 -13.88
N GLU A 78 -1.66 -4.89 -12.79
CA GLU A 78 -1.92 -5.40 -11.45
C GLU A 78 -3.39 -5.26 -11.07
N THR A 79 -3.93 -6.32 -10.45
CA THR A 79 -5.34 -6.36 -10.01
C THR A 79 -5.57 -5.73 -8.64
N HIS A 80 -4.48 -5.45 -7.93
CA HIS A 80 -4.46 -4.93 -6.57
C HIS A 80 -3.62 -3.66 -6.52
N ILE A 81 -3.94 -2.77 -5.59
CA ILE A 81 -3.17 -1.53 -5.37
C ILE A 81 -1.76 -1.90 -4.89
N PRO A 82 -0.70 -1.50 -5.62
CA PRO A 82 0.67 -1.78 -5.24
C PRO A 82 1.03 -1.01 -3.97
N VAL A 83 1.83 -1.62 -3.10
CA VAL A 83 2.34 -0.98 -1.88
C VAL A 83 3.84 -1.10 -1.81
N ILE A 84 4.48 0.04 -1.59
CA ILE A 84 5.93 0.14 -1.39
C ILE A 84 6.18 0.23 0.11
N PHE A 85 6.94 -0.73 0.64
CA PHE A 85 7.42 -0.70 2.02
C PHE A 85 8.83 -0.11 2.00
N LEU A 86 8.98 1.09 2.52
CA LEU A 86 10.26 1.81 2.50
C LEU A 86 11.19 1.41 3.66
N ASP A 87 10.69 0.66 4.64
CA ASP A 87 11.44 0.20 5.83
C ASP A 87 12.23 1.31 6.55
N LEU A 88 11.64 2.52 6.61
CA LEU A 88 12.28 3.70 7.21
C LEU A 88 12.03 3.77 8.72
N ASN A 89 13.06 4.14 9.47
CA ASN A 89 12.97 4.51 10.88
C ASN A 89 12.54 5.97 11.05
N ALA A 90 12.00 6.32 12.23
CA ALA A 90 11.58 7.69 12.52
C ALA A 90 12.75 8.69 12.44
N ASP A 91 13.96 8.23 12.77
CA ASP A 91 15.17 9.06 12.76
C ASP A 91 15.62 9.37 11.31
N ASP A 92 15.21 8.58 10.31
CA ASP A 92 15.60 8.79 8.91
C ASP A 92 15.01 10.08 8.32
N PHE A 93 13.91 10.59 8.89
CA PHE A 93 13.29 11.88 8.53
C PHE A 93 13.97 13.10 9.17
N SER A 94 14.85 12.89 10.17
CA SER A 94 15.48 13.97 10.94
C SER A 94 16.78 14.50 10.33
N SER A 95 17.20 13.95 9.19
CA SER A 95 18.51 14.15 8.56
C SER A 95 18.70 15.49 7.82
N GLN A 96 17.82 16.49 8.00
CA GLN A 96 18.00 17.83 7.39
C GLN A 96 19.26 18.58 7.90
N ASP A 97 19.91 18.11 8.96
CA ASP A 97 21.15 18.70 9.50
C ASP A 97 22.44 18.07 8.92
N ASN A 98 22.35 17.00 8.11
CA ASN A 98 23.51 16.47 7.39
C ASN A 98 23.61 17.17 6.03
N LEU A 99 24.79 17.71 5.71
CA LEU A 99 25.07 18.45 4.47
C LEU A 99 25.07 17.57 3.20
N ASP A 100 24.89 16.25 3.36
CA ASP A 100 24.82 15.28 2.27
C ASP A 100 23.37 14.83 2.09
N ASP A 101 22.85 14.94 0.85
CA ASP A 101 21.53 14.44 0.51
C ASP A 101 21.44 12.93 0.81
N PRO A 102 20.43 12.46 1.58
CA PRO A 102 20.29 11.05 1.88
C PRO A 102 20.09 10.25 0.58
N GLU A 103 20.84 9.16 0.43
CA GLU A 103 20.74 8.27 -0.72
C GLU A 103 19.33 7.67 -0.80
N ALA A 104 18.71 7.73 -1.98
CA ALA A 104 17.36 7.25 -2.17
C ALA A 104 17.29 5.74 -1.92
N GLY A 105 16.35 5.30 -1.07
CA GLY A 105 16.11 3.87 -0.85
C GLY A 105 15.77 3.15 -2.15
N GLY A 106 16.37 1.98 -2.36
CA GLY A 106 16.16 1.18 -3.57
C GLY A 106 16.93 1.64 -4.81
N TRP A 107 17.91 2.55 -4.66
CA TRP A 107 18.78 2.99 -5.75
C TRP A 107 19.48 1.83 -6.47
N ASP A 108 19.93 0.81 -5.73
CA ASP A 108 20.58 -0.38 -6.26
C ASP A 108 19.61 -1.47 -6.79
N ALA A 109 18.30 -1.21 -6.77
CA ALA A 109 17.32 -2.18 -7.25
C ALA A 109 17.28 -2.17 -8.78
N THR A 110 17.43 -3.34 -9.40
CA THR A 110 17.37 -3.51 -10.86
C THR A 110 16.16 -4.34 -11.28
N LEU A 111 15.52 -3.93 -12.37
CA LEU A 111 14.45 -4.67 -13.02
C LEU A 111 14.98 -5.57 -14.14
N THR A 112 14.22 -6.62 -14.47
CA THR A 112 14.58 -7.48 -15.61
C THR A 112 14.44 -6.69 -16.91
N GLY A 113 15.52 -6.64 -17.70
CA GLY A 113 15.56 -5.84 -18.93
C GLY A 113 15.90 -4.37 -18.71
N GLU A 114 16.35 -3.99 -17.51
CA GLU A 114 16.91 -2.67 -17.24
C GLU A 114 18.34 -2.55 -17.79
N GLU A 115 18.57 -1.50 -18.57
CA GLU A 115 19.89 -1.12 -19.09
C GLU A 115 20.24 0.28 -18.57
N GLU A 116 21.07 0.35 -17.52
CA GLU A 116 21.31 1.60 -16.77
C GLU A 116 21.92 2.72 -17.64
N ASP A 117 22.77 2.35 -18.60
CA ASP A 117 23.42 3.28 -19.53
C ASP A 117 22.45 3.87 -20.59
N GLU A 118 21.20 3.38 -20.66
CA GLU A 118 20.20 3.81 -21.65
C GLU A 118 19.08 4.69 -21.05
N PHE A 119 19.18 5.09 -19.77
CA PHE A 119 18.17 5.98 -19.18
C PHE A 119 18.27 7.40 -19.74
N PHE A 120 17.10 7.96 -20.07
CA PHE A 120 16.96 9.36 -20.47
C PHE A 120 16.30 10.15 -19.35
N GLU A 121 16.84 11.33 -19.06
CA GLU A 121 16.20 12.26 -18.13
C GLU A 121 14.89 12.79 -18.74
N LEU A 122 13.78 12.60 -18.03
CA LEU A 122 12.47 13.09 -18.45
C LEU A 122 12.20 14.46 -17.84
N GLN A 123 11.97 15.45 -18.69
CA GLN A 123 11.62 16.79 -18.23
C GLN A 123 10.18 16.82 -17.71
N ILE A 124 10.00 17.18 -16.44
CA ILE A 124 8.69 17.48 -15.87
C ILE A 124 8.15 18.76 -16.51
N VAL A 125 7.04 18.63 -17.23
CA VAL A 125 6.38 19.76 -17.93
C VAL A 125 5.22 20.33 -17.11
N LYS A 126 4.69 19.57 -16.15
CA LYS A 126 3.59 19.99 -15.30
C LYS A 126 3.60 19.28 -13.95
N GLN A 127 3.33 20.05 -12.90
CA GLN A 127 3.03 19.56 -11.55
C GLN A 127 1.59 19.97 -11.21
N HIS A 128 0.87 19.12 -10.48
CA HIS A 128 -0.51 19.40 -10.09
C HIS A 128 -0.58 19.69 -8.60
N ASP A 129 -0.81 20.96 -8.25
CA ASP A 129 -0.91 21.39 -6.86
C ASP A 129 -2.07 20.67 -6.15
N GLY A 130 -1.80 20.10 -4.97
CA GLY A 130 -2.79 19.38 -4.17
C GLY A 130 -2.94 17.88 -4.50
N GLU A 131 -2.25 17.38 -5.52
CA GLU A 131 -2.17 15.96 -5.86
C GLU A 131 -0.70 15.49 -5.88
N VAL A 132 -0.45 14.22 -5.57
CA VAL A 132 0.87 13.60 -5.80
C VAL A 132 0.96 13.19 -7.27
N ARG A 133 1.05 14.19 -8.17
CA ARG A 133 1.02 13.98 -9.63
C ARG A 133 1.93 14.95 -10.39
N ALA A 134 2.72 14.39 -11.29
CA ALA A 134 3.53 15.11 -12.27
C ALA A 134 3.36 14.51 -13.67
N GLU A 135 3.56 15.34 -14.69
CA GLU A 135 3.59 14.92 -16.09
C GLU A 135 4.95 15.27 -16.68
N ALA A 136 5.56 14.32 -17.38
CA ALA A 136 6.85 14.49 -18.02
C ALA A 136 6.74 14.26 -19.54
N SER A 137 7.57 14.96 -20.29
CA SER A 137 7.64 14.82 -21.75
C SER A 137 8.52 13.63 -22.12
N TRP A 138 8.03 12.77 -23.03
CA TRP A 138 8.81 11.67 -23.61
C TRP A 138 8.64 11.64 -25.13
N ASP A 139 9.76 11.57 -25.85
CA ASP A 139 9.80 11.34 -27.29
C ASP A 139 10.25 9.91 -27.58
N SER A 140 9.39 9.11 -28.20
CA SER A 140 9.70 7.73 -28.57
C SER A 140 10.90 7.57 -29.52
N ALA A 141 11.24 8.61 -30.29
CA ALA A 141 12.31 8.56 -31.29
C ALA A 141 13.71 8.41 -30.68
N VAL A 142 13.89 8.76 -29.40
CA VAL A 142 15.20 8.67 -28.71
C VAL A 142 15.76 7.25 -28.68
N HIS A 143 14.88 6.25 -28.70
CA HIS A 143 15.25 4.82 -28.66
C HIS A 143 15.68 4.27 -30.02
N SER A 144 15.63 5.08 -31.09
CA SER A 144 15.93 4.63 -32.47
C SER A 144 15.16 3.36 -32.89
N CYS A 145 13.98 3.13 -32.29
CA CYS A 145 13.17 1.94 -32.49
C CYS A 145 11.91 2.28 -33.29
N PRO A 146 11.84 1.94 -34.59
CA PRO A 146 10.68 2.27 -35.43
C PRO A 146 9.37 1.64 -34.96
N GLN A 147 9.45 0.58 -34.14
CA GLN A 147 8.27 -0.09 -33.57
C GLN A 147 7.54 0.79 -32.55
N LEU A 148 8.20 1.80 -31.97
CA LEU A 148 7.57 2.72 -31.02
C LEU A 148 6.76 3.83 -31.71
N SER A 149 6.97 4.06 -33.01
CA SER A 149 6.32 5.13 -33.77
C SER A 149 5.29 4.63 -34.79
N LYS A 150 5.00 3.32 -34.81
CA LYS A 150 3.95 2.73 -35.66
C LYS A 150 2.65 2.56 -34.87
N GLY A 151 1.51 2.50 -35.56
CA GLY A 151 0.26 2.07 -34.95
C GLY A 151 0.37 0.62 -34.49
N THR A 152 0.26 0.40 -33.17
CA THR A 152 0.38 -0.91 -32.53
C THR A 152 -0.94 -1.69 -32.64
N PRO A 153 -0.96 -2.92 -33.21
CA PRO A 153 -2.10 -3.83 -33.15
C PRO A 153 -2.57 -4.09 -31.71
N ALA A 154 -3.83 -4.50 -31.53
CA ALA A 154 -4.45 -4.67 -30.21
C ALA A 154 -3.78 -5.74 -29.32
N ASP A 155 -2.94 -6.60 -29.89
CA ASP A 155 -2.21 -7.69 -29.24
C ASP A 155 -0.72 -7.38 -28.99
N GLU A 156 -0.17 -6.33 -29.61
CA GLU A 156 1.20 -5.88 -29.34
C GLU A 156 1.23 -4.99 -28.07
N ARG A 157 2.32 -5.05 -27.30
CA ARG A 157 2.52 -4.27 -26.07
C ARG A 157 3.90 -3.61 -26.09
N VAL A 158 3.95 -2.38 -25.60
CA VAL A 158 5.20 -1.66 -25.33
C VAL A 158 5.37 -1.61 -23.81
N TYR A 159 6.57 -1.93 -23.35
CA TYR A 159 6.96 -1.83 -21.96
C TYR A 159 7.94 -0.68 -21.81
N LEU A 160 7.81 0.08 -20.71
CA LEU A 160 8.75 1.13 -20.34
C LEU A 160 9.21 0.87 -18.91
N ILE A 161 10.50 1.03 -18.67
CA ILE A 161 11.06 1.12 -17.33
C ILE A 161 11.21 2.61 -17.03
N VAL A 162 10.63 3.05 -15.91
CA VAL A 162 10.69 4.43 -15.46
C VAL A 162 11.27 4.44 -14.06
N ARG A 163 12.40 5.14 -13.88
CA ARG A 163 12.98 5.39 -12.56
C ARG A 163 12.41 6.70 -12.02
N VAL A 164 11.79 6.63 -10.84
CA VAL A 164 11.17 7.79 -10.19
C VAL A 164 11.78 7.95 -8.80
N THR A 165 12.32 9.14 -8.52
CA THR A 165 12.77 9.51 -7.19
C THR A 165 11.72 10.40 -6.54
N VAL A 166 11.26 10.03 -5.34
CA VAL A 166 10.26 10.79 -4.58
C VAL A 166 10.89 11.24 -3.27
N GLN A 167 10.84 12.55 -3.00
CA GLN A 167 11.20 13.08 -1.68
C GLN A 167 9.97 13.04 -0.78
N LEU A 168 10.12 12.44 0.40
CA LEU A 168 9.06 12.33 1.40
C LEU A 168 9.37 13.23 2.58
N SER A 169 8.32 13.85 3.13
CA SER A 169 8.39 14.61 4.38
C SER A 169 7.48 13.97 5.43
N HIS A 170 7.75 14.28 6.70
CA HIS A 170 6.87 13.83 7.78
C HIS A 170 5.47 14.43 7.57
N PRO A 171 4.38 13.64 7.74
CA PRO A 171 3.04 14.20 7.73
C PRO A 171 2.92 15.29 8.80
N ALA A 172 2.39 16.46 8.42
CA ALA A 172 2.20 17.61 9.31
C ALA A 172 1.14 17.35 10.39
#